data_AF-A0A8D8N9N5-F1
#
_entry.id   AF-A0A8D8N9N5-F1
#
_cell.length_a   1.000
_cell.length_b   1.000
_cell.length_c   1.000
_cell.angle_alpha   90.00
_cell.angle_beta   90.00
_cell.angle_gamma   90.00
#
_symmetry.space_group_name_H-M   'P 1'
#
loop_
_entity.id
_entity.type
_entity.pdbx_description
1 polymer ?
#
loop_
_entity_poly.entity_id
_entity_poly.type
_entity_poly.pdbx_seq_one_letter_code
_entity_poly.pdbx_strand_id
1 'polypeptide(L)'
;MDQNDTALTCAVNVEWLNPSGIVIRKITYKQAQLRMIRNSLKEIFLEVSTVKATPIKIKLKGFKVFSNFMLDGKATIRFSEEEKCTVFLSNAPPSLLVAFLKLMAVKI
;
A
#
# COMPACT_ATOMS: atom_id res chain seq x y z
N MET A 1 15.13 19.54 6.49
CA MET A 1 13.85 19.13 5.89
C MET A 1 14.20 18.15 4.78
N ASP A 2 14.36 16.87 5.14
CA ASP A 2 14.96 15.87 4.25
C ASP A 2 13.92 15.21 3.33
N GLN A 3 13.85 15.73 2.11
CA GLN A 3 13.86 15.03 0.82
C GLN A 3 13.73 13.48 0.82
N ASN A 4 12.54 12.91 1.10
CA ASN A 4 12.04 11.67 0.42
C ASN A 4 10.66 11.17 0.89
N ASP A 5 9.97 11.88 1.77
CA ASP A 5 8.76 11.37 2.41
C ASP A 5 7.53 11.56 1.50
N THR A 6 7.45 10.78 0.41
CA THR A 6 6.22 10.69 -0.42
C THR A 6 5.20 9.86 0.33
N ALA A 7 4.72 10.40 1.45
CA ALA A 7 3.66 9.82 2.23
C ALA A 7 2.32 10.08 1.54
N LEU A 8 1.51 9.04 1.37
CA LEU A 8 0.18 9.16 0.82
C LEU A 8 -0.84 9.01 1.95
N THR A 9 -1.67 10.02 2.17
CA THR A 9 -2.78 9.93 3.13
C THR A 9 -4.07 9.62 2.38
N CYS A 10 -4.69 8.49 2.66
CA CYS A 10 -5.95 8.08 2.03
C CYS A 10 -6.71 7.04 2.86
N ALA A 11 -7.90 6.65 2.41
CA ALA A 11 -8.60 5.49 2.96
C ALA A 11 -7.96 4.20 2.43
N VAL A 12 -7.79 3.20 3.29
CA VAL A 12 -7.11 1.94 3.00
C VAL A 12 -7.94 0.76 3.48
N ASN A 13 -8.10 -0.25 2.62
CA ASN A 13 -8.54 -1.57 3.03
C ASN A 13 -7.42 -2.57 2.72
N VAL A 14 -7.12 -3.46 3.66
CA VAL A 14 -6.17 -4.56 3.46
C VAL A 14 -6.89 -5.88 3.71
N GLU A 15 -6.86 -6.76 2.72
CA GLU A 15 -7.51 -8.07 2.76
C GLU A 15 -6.46 -9.16 2.53
N TRP A 16 -6.30 -10.07 3.50
CA TRP A 16 -5.44 -11.25 3.36
C TRP A 16 -6.28 -12.45 2.93
N LEU A 17 -5.75 -13.20 1.97
CA LEU A 17 -6.40 -14.36 1.40
C LEU A 17 -5.71 -15.64 1.86
N ASN A 18 -6.48 -16.70 2.05
CA ASN A 18 -5.92 -18.05 2.15
C ASN A 18 -5.50 -18.55 0.75
N PRO A 19 -4.82 -19.71 0.65
CA PRO A 19 -4.43 -20.30 -0.65
C PRO A 19 -5.61 -20.58 -1.59
N SER A 20 -6.82 -20.75 -1.06
CA SER A 20 -8.06 -20.94 -1.83
C SER A 20 -8.72 -19.63 -2.28
N GLY A 21 -8.13 -18.47 -1.99
CA GLY A 21 -8.64 -17.15 -2.38
C GLY A 21 -9.71 -16.57 -1.45
N ILE A 22 -9.97 -17.18 -0.29
CA ILE A 22 -10.96 -16.71 0.69
C ILE A 22 -10.32 -15.69 1.63
N VAL A 23 -11.01 -14.57 1.89
CA VAL A 23 -10.57 -13.54 2.84
C VAL A 23 -10.57 -14.10 4.27
N ILE A 24 -9.40 -14.16 4.89
CA ILE A 24 -9.23 -14.63 6.27
C ILE A 24 -9.03 -13.49 7.27
N ARG A 25 -8.57 -12.34 6.80
CA ARG A 25 -8.36 -11.15 7.62
C ARG A 25 -8.65 -9.92 6.78
N LYS A 26 -9.36 -8.96 7.38
CA LYS A 26 -9.63 -7.66 6.77
C LYS A 26 -9.36 -6.54 7.76
N ILE A 27 -8.71 -5.49 7.28
CA ILE A 27 -8.47 -4.25 8.00
C ILE A 27 -8.97 -3.10 7.15
N THR A 28 -9.64 -2.14 7.78
CA THR A 28 -10.21 -0.97 7.12
C THR A 28 -9.86 0.27 7.91
N TYR A 29 -9.19 1.21 7.27
CA TYR A 29 -8.87 2.53 7.80
C TYR A 29 -9.52 3.60 6.92
N LYS A 30 -10.39 4.43 7.51
CA LYS A 30 -10.97 5.59 6.80
C LYS A 30 -9.92 6.63 6.43
N GLN A 31 -8.81 6.66 7.18
CA GLN A 31 -7.67 7.52 6.95
C GLN A 31 -6.42 6.82 7.51
N ALA A 32 -5.45 6.57 6.64
CA ALA A 32 -4.14 6.02 6.98
C ALA A 32 -3.07 6.75 6.17
N GLN A 33 -1.85 6.74 6.70
CA GLN A 33 -0.67 7.22 5.99
C GLN A 33 0.09 6.02 5.43
N LEU A 34 0.36 6.04 4.13
CA LEU A 34 1.16 5.05 3.44
C LEU A 34 2.55 5.59 3.17
N ARG A 35 3.57 4.79 3.46
CA ARG A 35 4.97 5.12 3.21
C ARG A 35 5.72 3.90 2.69
N MET A 36 6.76 4.14 1.91
CA MET A 36 7.75 3.12 1.59
C MET A 36 8.93 3.27 2.54
N ILE A 37 9.18 2.24 3.35
CA ILE A 37 10.29 2.22 4.30
C ILE A 37 11.29 1.13 3.91
N ARG A 38 12.56 1.33 4.26
CA ARG A 38 13.61 0.36 4.04
C ARG A 38 14.10 -0.19 5.37
N ASN A 39 14.29 -1.50 5.49
CA ASN A 39 14.90 -2.10 6.66
C ASN A 39 16.44 -2.11 6.58
N SER A 40 17.11 -2.58 7.64
CA SER A 40 18.56 -2.75 7.70
C SER A 40 19.10 -3.73 6.65
N LEU A 41 18.28 -4.69 6.22
CA LEU A 41 18.59 -5.67 5.16
C LEU A 41 18.35 -5.13 3.75
N LYS A 42 18.12 -3.81 3.61
CA LYS A 42 17.88 -3.12 2.33
C LYS A 42 16.59 -3.54 1.61
N GLU A 43 15.70 -4.27 2.27
CA GLU A 43 14.37 -4.65 1.78
C GLU A 43 13.40 -3.48 1.95
N ILE A 44 12.43 -3.36 1.03
CA ILE A 44 11.46 -2.27 1.02
C ILE A 44 10.10 -2.80 1.47
N PHE A 45 9.40 -2.05 2.30
CA PHE A 45 8.07 -2.35 2.81
C PHE A 45 7.12 -1.20 2.51
N LEU A 46 5.88 -1.53 2.19
CA LEU A 46 4.76 -0.63 2.25
C LEU A 46 4.26 -0.61 3.70
N GLU A 47 4.52 0.49 4.39
CA GLU A 47 3.98 0.76 5.71
C GLU A 47 2.61 1.42 5.58
N VAL A 48 1.61 0.90 6.29
CA VAL A 48 0.29 1.50 6.50
C VAL A 48 0.16 1.84 7.98
N SER A 49 0.20 3.13 8.30
CA SER A 49 0.15 3.62 9.67
C SER A 49 -1.10 4.46 9.94
N THR A 50 -1.55 4.41 11.19
CA THR A 50 -2.63 5.27 11.70
C THR A 50 -2.22 5.81 13.07
N VAL A 51 -2.92 6.81 13.58
CA VAL A 51 -2.63 7.41 14.89
C VAL A 51 -2.89 6.44 16.05
N LYS A 52 -3.82 5.48 15.88
CA LYS A 52 -4.35 4.66 16.98
C LYS A 52 -3.97 3.18 16.92
N ALA A 53 -3.31 2.73 15.86
CA ALA A 53 -2.99 1.31 15.66
C ALA A 53 -1.54 1.12 15.24
N THR A 54 -0.97 -0.02 15.65
CA THR A 54 0.36 -0.45 15.24
C THR A 54 0.45 -0.47 13.71
N PRO A 55 1.52 0.11 13.12
CA PRO A 55 1.71 0.11 11.67
C PRO A 55 1.77 -1.31 11.11
N ILE A 56 1.12 -1.50 9.97
CA ILE A 56 1.21 -2.73 9.19
C ILE A 56 2.34 -2.53 8.18
N LYS A 57 3.24 -3.50 8.07
CA LYS A 57 4.35 -3.48 7.11
C LYS A 57 4.19 -4.66 6.17
N ILE A 58 4.01 -4.38 4.89
CA ILE A 58 3.84 -5.38 3.83
C ILE A 58 5.10 -5.33 2.97
N LYS A 59 5.81 -6.45 2.82
CA LYS A 59 7.02 -6.47 2.00
C LYS A 59 6.68 -6.16 0.53
N LEU A 60 7.37 -5.20 -0.07
CA LEU A 60 7.20 -4.87 -1.50
C LEU A 60 7.92 -5.90 -2.37
N LYS A 61 7.34 -7.10 -2.48
CA LYS A 61 7.83 -8.21 -3.31
C LYS A 61 6.65 -8.95 -3.94
N GLY A 62 6.77 -9.32 -5.22
CA GLY A 62 5.74 -10.09 -5.92
C GLY A 62 4.37 -9.40 -5.98
N PHE A 63 4.34 -8.10 -6.27
CA PHE A 63 3.12 -7.30 -6.31
C PHE A 63 2.73 -6.85 -7.72
N LYS A 64 1.44 -6.56 -7.92
CA LYS A 64 0.88 -5.95 -9.13
C LYS A 64 0.04 -4.75 -8.76
N VAL A 65 0.15 -3.69 -9.55
CA VAL A 65 -0.61 -2.44 -9.38
C VAL A 65 -1.71 -2.37 -10.43
N PHE A 66 -2.93 -2.07 -9.97
CA PHE A 66 -4.08 -1.78 -10.80
C PHE A 66 -4.47 -0.32 -10.58
N SER A 67 -4.30 0.50 -11.61
CA SER A 67 -4.39 1.97 -11.53
C SER A 67 -5.45 2.58 -12.46
N ASN A 68 -6.39 1.79 -12.98
CA ASN A 68 -7.42 2.25 -13.91
C ASN A 68 -8.24 3.45 -13.38
N PHE A 69 -8.33 3.61 -12.06
CA PHE A 69 -9.07 4.67 -11.37
C PHE A 69 -8.17 5.63 -10.59
N MET A 70 -6.88 5.72 -10.93
CA MET A 70 -5.93 6.57 -10.19
C MET A 70 -6.28 8.06 -10.28
N LEU A 71 -6.90 8.50 -11.38
CA LEU A 71 -7.38 9.88 -11.54
C LEU A 71 -8.57 10.20 -10.62
N ASP A 72 -9.33 9.17 -10.21
CA ASP A 72 -10.40 9.26 -9.20
C ASP A 72 -9.90 9.05 -7.77
N GLY A 73 -8.57 9.00 -7.57
CA GLY A 73 -7.98 8.78 -6.25
C GLY A 73 -8.11 7.35 -5.74
N LYS A 74 -8.21 6.36 -6.63
CA LYS A 74 -8.35 4.93 -6.30
C LYS A 74 -7.28 4.08 -6.96
N ALA A 75 -6.81 3.06 -6.25
CA ALA A 75 -5.91 2.06 -6.82
C ALA A 75 -6.00 0.75 -6.04
N THR A 76 -5.51 -0.33 -6.64
CA THR A 76 -5.39 -1.61 -5.97
C THR A 76 -3.98 -2.16 -6.13
N ILE A 77 -3.42 -2.67 -5.05
CA ILE A 77 -2.09 -3.29 -5.03
C ILE A 77 -2.28 -4.71 -4.54
N ARG A 78 -1.98 -5.69 -5.39
CA ARG A 78 -2.14 -7.11 -5.08
C ARG A 78 -0.79 -7.75 -4.87
N PHE A 79 -0.58 -8.35 -3.71
CA PHE A 79 0.62 -9.09 -3.33
C PHE A 79 0.34 -10.58 -3.46
N SER A 80 1.12 -11.28 -4.30
CA SER A 80 0.85 -12.67 -4.68
C SER A 80 1.78 -13.69 -3.99
N GLU A 81 2.91 -13.23 -3.46
CA GLU A 81 3.91 -14.08 -2.81
C GLU A 81 3.64 -14.23 -1.30
N GLU A 82 4.67 -14.03 -0.46
CA GLU A 82 4.71 -14.27 0.99
C GLU A 82 3.52 -13.62 1.74
N GLU A 83 3.03 -12.48 1.27
CA GLU A 83 2.01 -11.67 1.95
C GLU A 83 0.56 -12.10 1.65
N LYS A 84 0.29 -12.66 0.45
CA LYS A 84 -1.06 -13.04 -0.05
C LYS A 84 -2.17 -12.05 0.32
N CYS A 85 -1.94 -10.76 0.10
CA CYS A 85 -2.88 -9.72 0.48
C CYS A 85 -3.18 -8.73 -0.66
N THR A 86 -4.31 -8.06 -0.57
CA THR A 86 -4.70 -6.98 -1.49
C THR A 86 -4.94 -5.71 -0.70
N VAL A 87 -4.28 -4.63 -1.12
CA VAL A 87 -4.41 -3.29 -0.56
C VAL A 87 -5.25 -2.45 -1.52
N PHE A 88 -6.38 -1.94 -1.05
CA PHE A 88 -7.25 -1.04 -1.79
C PHE A 88 -7.07 0.37 -1.26
N LEU A 89 -6.74 1.29 -2.15
CA LEU A 89 -6.60 2.72 -1.88
C LEU A 89 -7.81 3.45 -2.43
N SER A 90 -8.34 4.40 -1.66
CA SER A 90 -9.46 5.23 -2.08
C SER A 90 -9.41 6.60 -1.42
N ASN A 91 -10.06 7.59 -2.04
CA ASN A 91 -10.07 8.98 -1.56
C ASN A 91 -8.66 9.56 -1.38
N ALA A 92 -7.71 9.13 -2.22
CA ALA A 92 -6.37 9.68 -2.24
C ALA A 92 -6.33 10.95 -3.11
N PRO A 93 -5.51 11.96 -2.79
CA PRO A 93 -5.24 13.06 -3.71
C PRO A 93 -4.67 12.51 -5.03
N PRO A 94 -5.33 12.70 -6.20
CA PRO A 94 -4.96 12.01 -7.43
C PRO A 94 -3.51 12.24 -7.87
N SER A 95 -3.02 13.48 -7.78
CA SER A 95 -1.63 13.82 -8.14
C SER A 95 -0.60 13.08 -7.28
N LEU A 96 -0.84 12.99 -5.97
CA LEU A 96 0.01 12.27 -5.03
C LEU A 96 -0.09 10.77 -5.23
N LEU A 97 -1.28 10.24 -5.50
CA LEU A 97 -1.46 8.82 -5.81
C LEU A 97 -0.67 8.42 -7.06
N VAL A 98 -0.76 9.21 -8.14
CA VAL A 98 0.00 8.96 -9.37
C VAL A 98 1.51 8.95 -9.09
N ALA A 99 2.02 9.93 -8.34
CA ALA A 99 3.43 9.99 -7.97
C ALA A 99 3.85 8.78 -7.11
N PHE A 100 3.03 8.41 -6.12
CA PHE A 100 3.26 7.28 -5.23
C PHE A 100 3.32 5.94 -5.99
N LEU A 101 2.36 5.69 -6.88
CA LEU A 101 2.32 4.46 -7.68
C LEU A 101 3.49 4.38 -8.67
N LYS A 102 3.89 5.50 -9.29
CA LYS A 102 5.08 5.55 -10.16
C LYS A 102 6.35 5.19 -9.37
N LEU A 103 6.52 5.75 -8.17
CA LEU A 103 7.66 5.43 -7.32
C LEU A 103 7.69 3.95 -6.95
N MET A 104 6.52 3.38 -6.63
CA MET A 104 6.41 1.95 -6.31
C MET A 104 6.71 1.05 -7.52
N ALA A 105 6.32 1.46 -8.74
CA ALA A 105 6.59 0.69 -9.96
C ALA A 105 8.08 0.61 -10.33
N VAL A 106 8.90 1.61 -9.97
CA VAL A 106 10.37 1.58 -10.16
C VAL A 106 11.05 0.60 -9.18
N LYS A 107 10.34 0.15 -8.15
CA LYS A 107 10.83 -0.82 -7.16
C LYS A 107 10.39 -2.27 -7.43
N ILE A 108 9.79 -2.52 -8.60
CA ILE A 108 9.48 -3.87 -9.11
C ILE A 108 10.78 -4.58 -9.49
#